data_AF-A0A6H0XWM7-F1
#
_entry.id   AF-A0A6H0XWM7-F1
#
_cell.length_a   1.000
_cell.length_b   1.000
_cell.length_c   1.000
_cell.angle_alpha   90.00
_cell.angle_beta   90.00
_cell.angle_gamma   90.00
#
_symmetry.space_group_name_H-M   'P 1'
#
loop_
_entity.id
_entity.type
_entity.pdbx_description
1 polymer ?
#
loop_
_entity_poly.entity_id
_entity_poly.type
_entity_poly.pdbx_seq_one_letter_code
_entity_poly.pdbx_strand_id
1 'polypeptide(L)'
;MRSLEDAISSPPGEVTVSTLSFIHRHGYRITLRTGLSVSAKEIYWPDNWTNVTVDGRFSAQFEHTLLVTKTGVEVLTARLESSPGGPIHSKFDR
;
A
#
# COMPACT_ATOMS: atom_id res chain seq x y z
N MET A 1 -21.02 8.87 -1.15
CA MET A 1 -20.52 7.88 -2.13
C MET A 1 -19.73 8.67 -3.16
N ARG A 2 -18.40 8.64 -3.08
CA ARG A 2 -17.52 9.19 -4.12
C ARG A 2 -16.75 8.03 -4.70
N SER A 3 -16.76 7.95 -6.02
CA SER A 3 -16.19 6.89 -6.84
C SER A 3 -14.67 6.82 -6.66
N LEU A 4 -14.13 5.66 -6.96
CA LEU A 4 -12.79 5.15 -6.66
C LEU A 4 -11.66 5.79 -7.49
N GLU A 5 -11.87 6.94 -8.13
CA GLU A 5 -11.08 7.35 -9.31
C GLU A 5 -10.35 8.71 -9.20
N ASP A 6 -10.42 9.42 -8.07
CA ASP A 6 -9.84 10.78 -7.95
C ASP A 6 -8.48 10.86 -7.23
N ALA A 7 -7.78 9.75 -7.00
CA ALA A 7 -6.42 9.79 -6.48
C ALA A 7 -5.44 9.44 -7.61
N ILE A 8 -4.72 10.45 -8.11
CA ILE A 8 -3.35 10.44 -8.67
C ILE A 8 -3.29 11.46 -9.82
N SER A 9 -2.82 12.66 -9.50
CA SER A 9 -2.17 13.54 -10.47
C SER A 9 -1.02 14.24 -9.76
N SER A 10 0.11 13.54 -9.65
CA SER A 10 1.37 14.11 -9.17
C SER A 10 2.07 14.87 -10.31
N PRO A 11 2.71 16.03 -10.05
CA PRO A 11 3.52 16.73 -11.04
C PRO A 11 4.73 15.88 -11.49
N PRO A 12 5.25 16.08 -12.72
CA PRO A 12 6.37 15.31 -13.24
C PRO A 12 7.64 15.50 -12.40
N GLY A 13 8.22 14.39 -11.93
CA GLY A 13 9.45 14.36 -11.12
C GLY A 13 9.26 14.02 -9.64
N GLU A 14 8.02 13.89 -9.18
CA GLU A 14 7.69 13.51 -7.79
C GLU A 14 7.35 12.02 -7.70
N VAL A 15 7.76 11.38 -6.60
CA VAL A 15 7.44 9.97 -6.33
C VAL A 15 5.95 9.85 -6.07
N THR A 16 5.25 9.02 -6.85
CA THR A 16 3.81 8.83 -6.67
C THR A 16 3.57 7.86 -5.51
N VAL A 17 2.78 8.29 -4.52
CA VAL A 17 2.31 7.48 -3.40
C VAL A 17 0.81 7.29 -3.56
N SER A 18 0.38 6.06 -3.82
CA SER A 18 -1.04 5.70 -3.83
C SER A 18 -1.40 5.06 -2.48
N THR A 19 -2.39 5.63 -1.79
CA THR A 19 -2.91 5.12 -0.52
C THR A 19 -4.42 4.94 -0.64
N LEU A 20 -4.91 3.75 -0.36
CA LEU A 20 -6.35 3.47 -0.32
C LEU A 20 -6.88 3.70 1.11
N SER A 21 -7.75 4.69 1.27
CA SER A 21 -8.38 5.05 2.54
C SER A 21 -9.66 4.25 2.77
N PHE A 22 -9.81 3.62 3.95
CA PHE A 22 -11.01 2.85 4.32
C PHE A 22 -11.77 3.49 5.50
N ILE A 23 -13.10 3.33 5.53
CA ILE A 23 -13.96 3.73 6.66
C ILE A 23 -14.00 2.59 7.68
N HIS A 24 -13.77 2.92 8.96
CA HIS A 24 -13.54 1.94 10.02
C HIS A 24 -14.84 1.53 10.76
N ARG A 25 -15.03 0.22 10.99
CA ARG A 25 -15.99 -0.38 11.93
C ARG A 25 -15.36 -1.64 12.56
N HIS A 26 -15.72 -1.97 13.79
CA HIS A 26 -15.22 -3.17 14.48
C HIS A 26 -15.52 -4.45 13.71
N GLY A 27 -14.55 -5.37 13.65
CA GLY A 27 -14.70 -6.67 12.95
C GLY A 27 -14.39 -6.62 11.44
N TYR A 28 -14.03 -5.46 10.90
CA TYR A 28 -13.63 -5.34 9.50
C TYR A 28 -12.19 -5.78 9.31
N ARG A 29 -11.96 -6.52 8.22
CA ARG A 29 -10.64 -6.81 7.66
C ARG A 29 -10.37 -5.83 6.54
N ILE A 30 -9.23 -5.16 6.62
CA ILE A 30 -8.82 -4.12 5.67
C ILE A 30 -7.46 -4.50 5.11
N THR A 31 -7.29 -4.38 3.80
CA THR A 31 -5.99 -4.55 3.15
C THR A 31 -5.47 -3.18 2.76
N LEU A 32 -4.43 -2.71 3.44
CA LEU A 32 -3.75 -1.47 3.08
C LEU A 32 -2.66 -1.78 2.06
N ARG A 33 -2.75 -1.14 0.90
CA ARG A 33 -1.75 -1.17 -0.16
C ARG A 33 -1.15 0.21 -0.35
N THR A 34 0.17 0.27 -0.40
CA THR A 34 0.90 1.44 -0.88
C THR A 34 1.81 1.04 -2.02
N GLY A 35 1.63 1.71 -3.15
CA GLY A 35 2.56 1.70 -4.27
C GLY A 35 3.45 2.94 -4.23
N LEU A 36 4.73 2.74 -4.53
CA LEU A 36 5.71 3.80 -4.73
C LEU A 36 6.30 3.64 -6.13
N SER A 37 6.26 4.70 -6.93
CA SER A 37 6.88 4.71 -8.26
C SER A 37 7.69 5.97 -8.47
N VAL A 38 8.88 5.82 -9.05
CA VAL A 38 9.71 6.93 -9.52
C VAL A 38 9.10 7.62 -10.75
N SER A 39 8.15 6.95 -11.42
CA SER A 39 7.43 7.47 -12.58
C SER A 39 5.97 7.75 -12.26
N ALA A 40 5.41 8.81 -12.85
CA ALA A 40 4.04 9.24 -12.63
C ALA A 40 3.01 8.53 -13.53
N LYS A 41 3.45 7.73 -14.52
CA LYS A 41 2.56 7.12 -15.51
C LYS A 41 2.79 5.62 -15.64
N GLU A 42 1.70 4.89 -15.83
CA GLU A 42 1.63 3.44 -15.91
C GLU A 42 0.90 2.97 -17.18
N ILE A 43 1.20 1.75 -17.64
CA ILE A 43 0.53 1.05 -18.73
C ILE A 43 0.33 -0.43 -18.39
N TYR A 44 -0.72 -1.04 -18.94
CA TYR A 44 -0.92 -2.49 -18.89
C TYR A 44 -0.28 -3.17 -20.10
N TRP A 45 0.36 -4.31 -19.88
CA TRP A 45 0.81 -5.19 -20.96
C TRP A 45 -0.38 -5.84 -21.68
N PRO A 46 -0.16 -6.43 -22.88
CA PRO A 46 -1.22 -7.11 -23.63
C PRO A 46 -1.86 -8.32 -22.92
N ASP A 47 -1.27 -8.79 -21.82
CA ASP A 47 -1.83 -9.85 -20.96
C ASP A 47 -3.00 -9.36 -20.08
N ASN A 48 -3.29 -8.06 -20.07
CA ASN A 48 -4.32 -7.40 -19.26
C ASN A 48 -4.14 -7.57 -17.74
N TRP A 49 -2.94 -7.91 -17.28
CA TRP A 49 -2.63 -8.13 -15.87
C TRP A 49 -1.41 -7.34 -15.42
N THR A 50 -0.33 -7.40 -16.20
CA THR A 50 0.94 -6.79 -15.80
C THR A 50 0.87 -5.28 -15.98
N ASN A 51 0.95 -4.54 -14.87
CA ASN A 51 1.08 -3.08 -14.88
C ASN A 51 2.56 -2.69 -14.72
N VAL A 52 3.04 -1.82 -15.60
CA VAL A 52 4.41 -1.31 -15.57
C VAL A 52 4.43 0.21 -15.71
N THR A 53 5.50 0.82 -15.21
CA THR A 53 5.84 2.22 -15.49
C THR A 53 6.20 2.38 -16.97
N VAL A 54 5.74 3.45 -17.61
CA VAL A 54 5.96 3.65 -19.06
C VAL A 54 7.44 3.85 -19.39
N ASP A 55 8.22 4.33 -18.42
CA ASP A 55 9.66 4.59 -18.54
C ASP A 55 10.52 3.43 -18.01
N GLY A 56 9.91 2.33 -17.54
CA GLY A 56 10.61 1.16 -17.00
C GLY A 56 11.39 1.41 -15.71
N ARG A 57 11.16 2.53 -15.02
CA ARG A 57 11.80 2.83 -13.73
C ARG A 57 11.23 1.98 -12.61
N PHE A 58 12.01 1.85 -11.53
CA PHE A 58 11.65 1.05 -10.37
C PHE A 58 10.34 1.53 -9.72
N SER A 59 9.54 0.54 -9.34
CA SER A 59 8.40 0.66 -8.44
C SER A 59 8.58 -0.31 -7.26
N ALA A 60 7.90 -0.01 -6.16
CA ALA A 60 7.84 -0.86 -4.98
C ALA A 60 6.41 -0.86 -4.42
N GLN A 61 6.00 -1.97 -3.83
CA GLN A 61 4.70 -2.08 -3.18
C GLN A 61 4.86 -2.75 -1.81
N PHE A 62 4.08 -2.29 -0.84
CA PHE A 62 3.89 -2.96 0.44
C PHE A 62 2.40 -3.14 0.72
N GLU A 63 2.04 -4.26 1.35
CA GLU A 63 0.67 -4.59 1.70
C GLU A 63 0.60 -5.22 3.09
N HIS A 64 -0.36 -4.77 3.90
CA HIS A 64 -0.72 -5.44 5.16
C HIS A 64 -2.23 -5.64 5.27
N THR A 65 -2.61 -6.80 5.80
CA THR A 65 -3.98 -7.05 6.25
C THR A 65 -4.12 -6.66 7.72
N LEU A 66 -5.08 -5.81 8.01
CA LEU A 66 -5.40 -5.26 9.32
C LEU A 66 -6.76 -5.76 9.81
N LEU A 67 -6.86 -6.03 11.10
CA LEU A 67 -8.10 -6.31 11.81
C LEU A 67 -8.41 -5.19 12.79
N VAL A 68 -9.55 -4.53 12.62
CA VAL A 68 -9.99 -3.47 13.54
C VAL A 68 -10.68 -4.10 14.76
N THR A 69 -10.07 -3.93 15.93
CA THR A 69 -10.55 -4.46 17.22
C THR A 69 -11.19 -3.34 18.06
N LYS A 70 -11.89 -3.71 19.13
CA LYS A 70 -12.59 -2.74 20.02
C LYS A 70 -11.68 -1.62 20.51
N THR A 71 -10.41 -1.93 20.73
CA THR A 71 -9.43 -1.05 21.37
C THR A 71 -8.32 -0.58 20.43
N GLY A 72 -8.33 -0.98 19.15
CA GLY A 72 -7.27 -0.60 18.23
C GLY A 72 -7.27 -1.40 16.93
N VAL A 73 -6.07 -1.70 16.43
CA VAL A 73 -5.84 -2.43 15.19
C VAL A 73 -4.79 -3.52 15.41
N GLU A 74 -5.04 -4.70 14.85
CA GLU A 74 -4.08 -5.80 14.79
C GLU A 74 -3.57 -5.96 13.35
N VAL A 75 -2.25 -6.08 13.18
CA VAL A 75 -1.60 -6.29 11.88
C VAL A 75 -1.44 -7.80 11.65
N LEU A 76 -2.38 -8.43 10.95
CA LEU A 76 -2.43 -9.89 10.76
C LEU A 76 -1.26 -10.46 9.94
N THR A 77 -0.51 -9.59 9.28
CA THR A 77 0.59 -9.93 8.37
C THR A 77 1.91 -9.31 8.83
N ALA A 78 2.01 -8.94 10.11
CA ALA A 78 3.24 -8.43 10.69
C ALA A 78 4.40 -9.43 10.57
N ARG A 79 5.63 -8.91 10.48
CA ARG A 79 6.84 -9.73 10.43
C ARG A 79 7.10 -10.39 11.79
N LEU A 80 7.52 -11.64 11.76
CA LEU A 80 7.88 -12.45 12.92
C LEU A 80 9.40 -12.48 13.12
N GLU A 81 9.86 -12.99 14.26
CA GLU A 81 11.28 -13.25 14.54
C GLU A 81 11.95 -14.11 13.45
N SER A 82 11.22 -15.08 12.91
CA SER A 82 11.69 -15.94 11.83
C SER A 82 11.60 -15.32 10.43
N SER A 83 11.01 -14.13 10.29
CA SER A 83 10.91 -13.47 8.98
C SER A 83 12.29 -12.98 8.53
N PRO A 84 12.63 -13.06 7.23
CA PRO A 84 13.87 -12.46 6.71
C PRO A 84 13.96 -10.99 7.13
N GLY A 85 15.03 -10.63 7.86
CA GLY A 85 15.28 -9.30 8.43
C GLY A 85 14.50 -8.94 9.71
N GLY A 86 13.86 -9.91 10.37
CA GLY A 86 13.23 -9.78 11.69
C GLY A 86 11.95 -8.94 11.77
N PRO A 87 11.40 -8.76 12.99
CA PRO A 87 10.27 -7.87 13.25
C PRO A 87 10.68 -6.40 13.08
N ILE A 88 9.72 -5.54 12.76
CA ILE A 88 9.93 -4.08 12.80
C ILE A 88 9.39 -3.56 14.12
N HIS A 89 10.28 -3.08 14.98
CA HIS A 89 9.90 -2.42 16.21
C HIS A 89 9.47 -0.97 15.93
N SER A 90 8.34 -0.56 16.49
CA SER A 90 7.90 0.83 16.40
C SER A 90 8.87 1.72 17.16
N LYS A 91 9.20 2.90 16.62
CA LYS A 91 9.97 3.92 17.36
C LYS A 91 9.25 4.43 18.61
N PHE A 92 7.98 4.11 18.77
CA PHE A 92 7.14 4.46 19.92
C PHE A 92 7.05 3.35 20.97
N ASP A 93 7.74 2.22 20.79
CA ASP A 93 7.81 1.13 21.77
C ASP A 93 8.96 1.31 22.79
N ARG A 94 9.54 2.52 22.91
CA ARG A 94 10.54 2.88 23.94
C ARG A 94 9.97 3.88 24.94
#